data_AF-U2D285-F1
#
_entry.id   AF-U2D285-F1
#
_cell.length_a   1.000
_cell.length_b   1.000
_cell.length_c   1.000
_cell.angle_alpha   90.00
_cell.angle_beta   90.00
_cell.angle_gamma   90.00
#
_symmetry.space_group_name_H-M   'P 1'
#
loop_
_entity.id
_entity.type
_entity.pdbx_description
1 polymer ?
#
loop_
_entity_poly.entity_id
_entity_poly.type
_entity_poly.pdbx_seq_one_letter_code
_entity_poly.pdbx_strand_id
1 'polypeptide(L)' 'MNDEARRHIESALSSLREAKNCLGKASNNAENGSIKQRIEEELNHVDNCVNHCEGIASGLSNL' A
#
# COMPACT_ATOMS: atom_id res chain seq x y z
N MET A 1 24.19 -6.52 1.05
CA MET A 1 23.12 -6.92 0.10
C MET A 1 21.73 -6.66 0.67
N ASN A 2 21.43 -6.99 1.93
CA ASN A 2 20.12 -6.70 2.53
C ASN A 2 19.79 -5.19 2.61
N ASP A 3 20.76 -4.30 2.73
CA ASP A 3 20.50 -2.85 2.85
C ASP A 3 19.93 -2.20 1.58
N GLU A 4 20.19 -2.76 0.40
CA GLU A 4 19.62 -2.28 -0.86
C GLU A 4 18.20 -2.81 -1.03
N ALA A 5 17.99 -4.11 -0.78
CA ALA A 5 16.66 -4.70 -0.74
C ALA A 5 15.75 -4.00 0.30
N ARG A 6 16.30 -3.64 1.47
CA ARG A 6 15.59 -2.90 2.52
C ARG A 6 15.21 -1.50 2.06
N ARG A 7 16.13 -0.76 1.43
CA ARG A 7 15.83 0.58 0.88
C ARG A 7 14.74 0.52 -0.19
N HIS A 8 14.76 -0.48 -1.05
CA HIS A 8 13.71 -0.66 -2.05
C HIS A 8 12.35 -1.02 -1.43
N ILE A 9 12.30 -1.90 -0.42
CA ILE A 9 11.04 -2.26 0.22
C ILE A 9 10.46 -1.08 1.02
N GLU A 10 11.30 -0.28 1.69
CA GLU A 10 10.88 0.94 2.40
C GLU A 10 10.32 1.99 1.44
N SER A 11 10.96 2.19 0.28
CA SER A 11 10.48 3.09 -0.77
C SER A 11 9.13 2.63 -1.35
N ALA A 12 8.99 1.33 -1.60
CA ALA A 12 7.72 0.74 -2.04
C ALA A 12 6.61 0.93 -0.99
N LEU A 13 6.91 0.69 0.30
CA LEU A 13 5.98 0.91 1.40
C LEU A 13 5.53 2.37 1.50
N SER A 14 6.45 3.33 1.34
CA SER A 14 6.10 4.76 1.33
C SER A 14 5.12 5.07 0.20
N SER A 15 5.42 4.60 -1.01
CA SER A 15 4.59 4.82 -2.20
C SER A 15 3.20 4.18 -2.06
N LEU A 16 3.12 2.97 -1.52
CA LEU A 16 1.86 2.27 -1.27
C LEU A 16 1.00 2.97 -0.21
N ARG A 17 1.62 3.46 0.87
CA ARG A 17 0.91 4.23 1.92
C ARG A 17 0.37 5.55 1.39
N GLU A 18 1.12 6.23 0.53
CA GLU A 18 0.63 7.42 -0.19
C GLU A 18 -0.54 7.10 -1.10
N ALA A 19 -0.44 6.02 -1.90
CA ALA A 19 -1.53 5.55 -2.75
C ALA A 19 -2.80 5.23 -1.93
N LYS A 20 -2.65 4.51 -0.81
CA LYS A 20 -3.75 4.21 0.12
C LYS A 20 -4.43 5.48 0.63
N ASN A 21 -3.65 6.49 1.03
CA ASN A 21 -4.19 7.77 1.48
C ASN A 21 -4.96 8.50 0.37
N CYS A 22 -4.41 8.54 -0.85
CA CYS A 22 -5.06 9.16 -2.01
C CYS A 22 -6.36 8.45 -2.39
N LEU A 23 -6.37 7.12 -2.42
CA LEU A 23 -7.57 6.32 -2.68
C LEU A 23 -8.62 6.49 -1.57
N GLY A 24 -8.21 6.54 -0.30
CA GLY A 24 -9.11 6.80 0.82
C GLY A 24 -9.83 8.15 0.69
N LYS A 25 -9.09 9.19 0.32
CA LYS A 25 -9.66 10.51 0.00
C LYS A 25 -10.59 10.45 -1.20
N ALA A 26 -10.22 9.73 -2.26
CA ALA A 26 -11.06 9.58 -3.44
C ALA A 26 -12.38 8.86 -3.13
N SER A 27 -12.34 7.77 -2.34
CA SER A 27 -13.54 7.04 -1.90
C SER A 27 -14.49 7.93 -1.09
N ASN A 28 -13.94 8.73 -0.17
CA ASN A 28 -14.73 9.65 0.64
C ASN A 28 -15.42 10.76 -0.16
N ASN A 29 -14.86 11.15 -1.32
CA ASN A 29 -15.43 12.18 -2.19
C ASN A 29 -16.23 11.60 -3.37
N ALA A 30 -16.30 10.27 -3.52
CA ALA A 30 -17.03 9.64 -4.60
C ALA A 30 -18.53 9.57 -4.27
N GLU A 31 -19.34 10.38 -4.96
CA GLU A 31 -20.80 10.36 -4.82
C GLU A 31 -21.45 9.19 -5.58
N ASN A 32 -20.77 8.68 -6.62
CA ASN A 32 -21.23 7.53 -7.38
C ASN A 32 -20.84 6.22 -6.66
N GLY A 33 -21.86 5.48 -6.19
CA GLY A 33 -21.65 4.24 -5.45
C GLY A 33 -20.84 3.16 -6.18
N SER A 34 -20.95 3.04 -7.51
CA SER A 34 -20.16 2.03 -8.25
C SER A 34 -18.70 2.43 -8.40
N ILE A 35 -18.42 3.73 -8.54
CA ILE A 35 -17.05 4.26 -8.54
C ILE A 35 -16.45 4.14 -7.14
N LYS A 36 -17.23 4.45 -6.10
CA LYS A 36 -16.81 4.27 -4.71
C LYS A 36 -16.42 2.82 -4.42
N GLN A 37 -17.26 1.87 -4.82
CA GLN A 37 -16.98 0.44 -4.64
C GLN A 37 -15.67 0.04 -5.32
N ARG A 38 -15.42 0.48 -6.56
CA ARG A 38 -14.16 0.20 -7.26
C ARG A 38 -12.95 0.80 -6.54
N ILE A 39 -13.07 2.00 -5.98
CA ILE A 39 -11.99 2.61 -5.19
C ILE A 39 -11.75 1.81 -3.90
N GLU A 40 -12.81 1.31 -3.26
CA GLU A 40 -12.71 0.44 -2.07
C GLU A 40 -12.06 -0.92 -2.39
N GLU A 41 -12.36 -1.49 -3.55
CA GLU A 41 -11.67 -2.69 -4.04
C GLU A 41 -10.17 -2.41 -4.19
N GLU A 42 -9.78 -1.36 -4.92
CA GLU A 42 -8.36 -0.97 -5.07
C GLU A 42 -7.68 -0.65 -3.72
N LEU A 43 -8.40 -0.05 -2.77
CA LEU A 43 -7.91 0.15 -1.41
C LEU A 43 -7.54 -1.17 -0.73
N ASN A 44 -8.38 -2.19 -0.85
CA ASN A 44 -8.10 -3.51 -0.30
C ASN A 44 -6.89 -4.16 -0.98
N HIS A 45 -6.74 -3.98 -2.30
CA HIS A 45 -5.57 -4.46 -3.03
C HIS A 45 -4.28 -3.78 -2.52
N VAL A 46 -4.28 -2.46 -2.37
CA VAL A 46 -3.13 -1.72 -1.84
C VAL A 46 -2.82 -2.13 -0.40
N ASP A 47 -3.84 -2.35 0.43
CA ASP A 47 -3.64 -2.78 1.83
C ASP A 47 -2.96 -4.15 1.92
N ASN A 48 -3.40 -5.11 1.09
CA ASN A 48 -2.74 -6.41 0.98
C ASN A 48 -1.28 -6.29 0.52
N CYS A 49 -1.00 -5.40 -0.45
CA CYS A 49 0.36 -5.14 -0.89
C CYS A 49 1.24 -4.55 0.23
N VAL A 50 0.70 -3.62 1.03
CA VAL A 50 1.41 -3.07 2.20
C VAL A 50 1.75 -4.20 3.18
N ASN A 51 0.78 -5.03 3.55
CA ASN A 51 0.99 -6.13 4.49
C ASN A 51 2.07 -7.12 4.00
N HIS A 52 2.06 -7.47 2.71
CA HIS A 52 3.10 -8.31 2.12
C HIS A 52 4.48 -7.65 2.16
N CYS A 53 4.58 -6.36 1.81
CA CYS A 53 5.84 -5.62 1.85
C CYS A 53 6.38 -5.49 3.29
N GLU A 54 5.51 -5.30 4.29
CA GLU A 54 5.89 -5.27 5.70
C GLU A 54 6.41 -6.64 6.18
N GLY A 55 5.79 -7.73 5.72
CA GLY A 55 6.29 -9.09 5.98
C GLY A 55 7.70 -9.31 5.42
N ILE A 56 7.94 -8.88 4.18
CA ILE A 56 9.27 -8.95 3.54
C ILE A 56 10.28 -8.08 4.31
N ALA A 57 9.91 -6.83 4.64
CA ALA A 57 10.77 -5.91 5.38
C ALA A 57 11.16 -6.45 6.76
N SER A 58 10.21 -7.11 7.45
CA SER A 58 10.46 -7.77 8.73
C SER A 58 11.45 -8.93 8.58
N GLY A 59 11.32 -9.74 7.52
CA GLY A 59 12.28 -10.79 7.20
C GLY A 59 13.68 -10.26 6.90
N LEU A 60 13.79 -9.13 6.19
CA LEU A 60 15.07 -8.47 5.89
C LEU A 60 15.73 -7.79 7.09
N SER A 61 14.96 -7.50 8.15
CA SER A 61 15.46 -6.90 9.39
C SER A 61 15.95 -7.94 10.41
N ASN A 62 15.50 -9.19 10.27
CA ASN A 62 15.86 -10.31 11.14
C ASN A 62 17.09 -11.10 10.62
N LEU A 63 17.76 -10.63 9.57
CA LEU A 63 18.96 -11.19 8.94
C LEU A 63 20.16 -10.26 9.12
#